data_AF-A0A2X3BB67-F1
#
_entry.id   AF-A0A2X3BB67-F1
#
_cell.length_a   1.000
_cell.length_b   1.000
_cell.length_c   1.000
_cell.angle_alpha   90.00
_cell.angle_beta   90.00
_cell.angle_gamma   90.00
#
_symmetry.space_group_name_H-M   'P 1'
#
loop_
_entity.id
_entity.type
_entity.pdbx_description
1 polymer ?
#
loop_
_entity_poly.entity_id
_entity_poly.type
_entity_poly.pdbx_seq_one_letter_code
_entity_poly.pdbx_strand_id
1 'polypeptide(L)' 'MIVLEDARVDDAVAGLVRSAYANTGQLCVSIERLYVQDSIYDEFKAKLIKRINDMKVAVSFDWETDMGVLISEHHLEND' A
#
# COMPACT_ATOMS: atom_id res chain seq x y z
N MET A 1 -1.22 6.02 -9.16
CA MET A 1 0.22 6.02 -9.50
C MET A 1 0.44 5.32 -10.83
N ILE A 2 1.42 5.77 -11.62
CA ILE A 2 1.84 5.12 -12.87
C ILE A 2 3.32 4.77 -12.72
N VAL A 3 3.70 3.52 -13.00
CA VAL A 3 5.08 3.02 -12.91
C VAL A 3 5.52 2.59 -14.31
N LEU A 4 6.51 3.30 -14.85
CA LEU A 4 7.10 3.02 -16.17
C LEU A 4 8.37 2.19 -16.01
N GLU A 5 8.87 1.63 -17.10
CA GLU A 5 10.00 0.70 -17.10
C GLU A 5 11.33 1.30 -16.59
N ASP A 6 11.48 2.61 -16.62
CA ASP A 6 12.63 3.34 -16.11
C ASP A 6 12.54 3.66 -14.60
N ALA A 7 11.42 3.30 -13.97
CA ALA A 7 11.23 3.48 -12.54
C ALA A 7 12.10 2.50 -11.75
N ARG A 8 12.62 2.98 -10.61
CA ARG A 8 13.25 2.13 -9.61
C ARG A 8 12.17 1.34 -8.89
N VAL A 9 12.02 0.07 -9.23
CA VAL A 9 10.91 -0.80 -8.78
C VAL A 9 10.77 -0.83 -7.26
N ASP A 10 11.87 -0.98 -6.52
CA ASP A 10 11.83 -1.07 -5.05
C ASP A 10 11.33 0.23 -4.39
N ASP A 11 11.77 1.39 -4.90
CA ASP A 11 11.34 2.70 -4.41
C ASP A 11 9.87 2.94 -4.73
N ALA A 12 9.44 2.53 -5.93
CA ALA A 12 8.05 2.62 -6.38
C ALA A 12 7.13 1.73 -5.52
N VAL A 13 7.55 0.50 -5.18
CA VAL A 13 6.82 -0.38 -4.26
C VAL A 13 6.73 0.23 -2.86
N ALA A 14 7.84 0.73 -2.31
CA ALA A 14 7.86 1.35 -0.98
C ALA A 14 6.97 2.60 -0.91
N GLY A 15 7.03 3.45 -1.94
CA GLY A 15 6.18 4.63 -2.07
C GLY A 15 4.71 4.26 -2.16
N LEU A 16 4.37 3.27 -2.99
CA LEU A 16 2.99 2.80 -3.14
C LEU A 16 2.42 2.27 -1.82
N VAL A 17 3.14 1.39 -1.12
CA VAL A 17 2.66 0.81 0.15
C VAL A 17 2.36 1.91 1.16
N ARG A 18 3.27 2.88 1.31
CA ARG A 18 3.03 4.02 2.20
C ARG A 18 1.83 4.85 1.76
N SER A 19 1.69 5.16 0.47
CA SER A 19 0.63 6.02 -0.05
C SER A 19 -0.73 5.34 -0.14
N ALA A 20 -0.80 4.01 -0.16
CA ALA A 20 -2.05 3.26 -0.21
C ALA A 20 -2.55 2.86 1.19
N TYR A 21 -1.65 2.51 2.11
CA TYR A 21 -2.03 1.88 3.39
C TYR A 21 -1.80 2.76 4.63
N ALA A 22 -1.16 3.94 4.50
CA ALA A 22 -1.06 4.87 5.62
C ALA A 22 -2.46 5.24 6.16
N ASN A 23 -2.60 5.30 7.48
CA ASN A 23 -3.88 5.49 8.17
C ASN A 23 -4.95 4.46 7.75
N THR A 24 -4.54 3.22 7.42
CA THR A 24 -5.44 2.17 6.94
C THR A 24 -6.17 2.59 5.66
N GLY A 25 -5.50 3.37 4.80
CA GLY A 25 -6.08 3.91 3.57
C GLY A 25 -7.09 5.05 3.77
N GLN A 26 -7.37 5.47 5.01
CA GLN A 26 -8.34 6.52 5.33
C GLN A 26 -7.72 7.92 5.21
N LEU A 27 -7.07 8.19 4.09
CA LEU A 27 -6.59 9.51 3.71
C LEU A 27 -7.30 9.91 2.41
N CYS A 28 -7.71 11.17 2.29
CA CYS A 28 -8.37 11.70 1.09
C CYS A 28 -7.52 11.64 -0.19
N VAL A 29 -6.24 11.30 -0.05
CA VAL A 29 -5.25 11.23 -1.13
C VAL A 29 -4.64 9.83 -1.27
N SER A 30 -5.23 8.83 -0.62
CA SER A 30 -4.77 7.43 -0.72
C SER A 30 -4.80 6.96 -2.17
N ILE A 31 -3.80 6.17 -2.55
CA ILE A 31 -3.76 5.58 -3.88
C ILE A 31 -4.69 4.37 -3.93
N GLU A 32 -5.74 4.47 -4.74
CA GLU A 32 -6.68 3.37 -5.01
C GLU A 32 -6.39 2.65 -6.34
N ARG A 33 -5.67 3.32 -7.25
CA ARG A 33 -5.41 2.84 -8.61
C ARG A 33 -3.93 2.93 -8.97
N LEU A 34 -3.42 1.81 -9.45
CA LEU A 34 -2.05 1.62 -9.90
C LEU A 34 -2.03 1.13 -11.34
N TYR A 35 -1.24 1.78 -12.18
CA TYR A 35 -0.92 1.32 -13.53
C TYR A 35 0.57 1.02 -13.61
N VAL A 36 0.93 -0.15 -14.11
CA VAL A 36 2.33 -0.58 -14.25
C VAL A 36 2.57 -0.98 -15.68
N GLN A 37 3.67 -0.52 -16.26
CA GLN A 37 4.08 -0.88 -17.62
C GLN A 37 4.35 -2.39 -17.70
N ASP A 38 3.88 -2.99 -18.80
CA ASP A 38 3.87 -4.44 -19.01
C ASP A 38 5.25 -5.10 -18.81
N SER A 39 6.33 -4.46 -19.31
CA SER A 39 7.70 -4.97 -19.22
C SER A 39 8.22 -5.18 -17.79
N ILE A 40 7.64 -4.51 -16.78
CA ILE A 40 8.04 -4.62 -15.37
C ILE A 40 6.92 -5.14 -14.46
N TYR A 41 5.76 -5.50 -15.03
CA TYR A 41 4.55 -5.81 -14.27
C TYR A 41 4.75 -6.97 -13.29
N ASP A 42 5.33 -8.08 -13.73
CA ASP A 42 5.48 -9.27 -12.90
C ASP A 42 6.49 -9.08 -11.77
N GLU A 43 7.61 -8.39 -12.02
CA GLU A 43 8.58 -8.05 -10.97
C GLU A 43 7.95 -7.12 -9.93
N PHE A 44 7.31 -6.04 -10.38
CA PHE A 44 6.66 -5.07 -9.51
C PHE A 44 5.58 -5.74 -8.66
N LYS A 45 4.71 -6.54 -9.28
CA LYS A 45 3.63 -7.29 -8.61
C LYS A 45 4.19 -8.22 -7.53
N ALA A 46 5.23 -8.99 -7.85
CA ALA A 46 5.83 -9.92 -6.90
C ALA A 46 6.40 -9.19 -5.66
N LYS A 47 7.13 -8.08 -5.88
CA LYS A 47 7.70 -7.26 -4.80
C LYS A 47 6.63 -6.55 -3.99
N LEU A 48 5.59 -6.02 -4.64
CA LEU A 48 4.46 -5.39 -3.97
C LEU A 48 3.73 -6.38 -3.05
N ILE A 49 3.35 -7.54 -3.58
CA ILE A 49 2.66 -8.58 -2.81
C ILE A 49 3.51 -9.00 -1.60
N LYS A 50 4.81 -9.21 -1.80
CA LYS A 50 5.72 -9.51 -0.70
C LYS A 50 5.70 -8.42 0.37
N ARG A 51 5.87 -7.14 0.00
CA ARG A 51 5.90 -6.04 0.95
C ARG A 51 4.59 -5.87 1.73
N ILE A 52 3.45 -6.10 1.07
CA ILE A 52 2.12 -6.07 1.70
C ILE A 52 1.98 -7.21 2.70
N ASN A 53 2.34 -8.44 2.32
CA ASN A 53 2.26 -9.60 3.21
C ASN A 53 3.18 -9.49 4.45
N ASP A 54 4.30 -8.77 4.31
CA ASP A 54 5.22 -8.52 5.40
C ASP A 54 4.77 -7.38 6.35
N MET A 55 3.65 -6.68 6.07
CA MET A 55 3.15 -5.60 6.92
C MET A 55 2.64 -6.11 8.27
N LYS A 56 3.05 -5.45 9.36
CA LYS A 56 2.47 -5.67 10.69
C LYS A 56 1.16 -4.91 10.83
N VAL A 57 0.06 -5.64 10.95
CA VAL A 57 -1.29 -5.10 11.21
C VAL A 57 -1.66 -5.35 12.66
N ALA A 58 -1.90 -4.29 13.43
CA ALA A 58 -2.21 -4.42 14.85
C ALA A 58 -2.94 -3.20 15.43
N VAL A 59 -3.66 -3.43 16.54
CA VAL A 59 -4.08 -2.35 17.44
C VAL A 59 -2.89 -2.01 18.33
N SER A 60 -2.19 -0.92 18.04
CA SER A 60 -1.04 -0.49 18.84
C SER A 60 -0.90 1.02 18.88
N PHE A 61 -0.23 1.51 19.92
CA PHE A 61 0.26 2.89 20.05
C PHE A 61 1.79 2.99 19.83
N ASP A 62 2.42 1.88 19.43
CA ASP A 62 3.84 1.85 19.06
C ASP A 62 4.09 2.35 17.63
N TRP A 63 5.37 2.54 17.30
CA TRP A 63 5.84 2.92 15.98
C TRP A 63 6.24 1.72 15.10
N GLU A 64 6.02 0.50 15.58
CA GLU A 64 6.44 -0.74 14.92
C GLU A 64 5.34 -1.30 14.01
N THR A 65 4.12 -0.77 14.10
CA THR A 65 2.95 -1.24 13.38
C THR A 65 2.80 -0.49 12.06
N ASP A 66 2.70 -1.22 10.93
CA ASP A 66 2.55 -0.62 9.60
C ASP A 66 1.12 -0.11 9.35
N MET A 67 0.10 -0.82 9.84
CA MET A 67 -1.32 -0.48 9.61
C MET A 67 -2.20 -0.77 10.83
N GLY A 68 -3.08 0.18 11.13
CA GLY A 68 -3.98 0.13 12.28
C GLY A 68 -5.40 -0.31 11.91
N VAL A 69 -6.38 0.21 12.66
CA VAL A 69 -7.80 -0.08 12.46
C VAL A 69 -8.49 0.96 11.57
N LEU A 70 -9.69 0.64 11.12
CA LEU A 70 -10.62 1.63 10.58
C LEU A 70 -11.22 2.48 11.72
N ILE A 71 -11.75 3.65 11.39
CA ILE A 71 -12.25 4.62 12.37
C ILE A 71 -13.53 4.15 13.07
N SER A 72 -14.36 3.34 12.42
CA SER A 72 -15.63 2.87 12.97
C SER A 72 -16.09 1.56 12.33
N GLU A 73 -17.01 0.88 13.01
CA GLU A 73 -17.71 -0.30 12.48
C GLU A 73 -18.47 0.02 11.19
N HIS A 74 -19.06 1.21 11.08
CA HIS A 74 -19.73 1.65 9.85
C HIS A 74 -18.79 1.66 8.64
N HIS A 75 -17.55 2.11 8.78
CA HIS A 75 -16.58 2.05 7.66
C HIS A 75 -16.22 0.61 7.32
N LEU A 76 -16.11 -0.28 8.31
CA LEU A 76 -15.84 -1.71 8.06
C LEU A 76 -16.97 -2.39 7.27
N GLU A 77 -18.21 -1.96 7.46
CA GLU A 77 -19.38 -2.55 6.80
C GLU A 77 -19.68 -1.95 5.41
N ASN A 78 -19.21 -0.74 5.12
CA ASN A 78 -19.65 0.05 3.96
C ASN A 78 -18.54 0.48 2.99
N ASP A 79 -17.26 0.24 3.31
CA ASP A 79 -16.13 0.28 2.35
C ASP A 79 -15.80 -1.13 1.83
#